data_AF-A0A2D4KFU4-F1
#
_entry.id   AF-A0A2D4KFU4-F1
#
_cell.length_a   1.000
_cell.length_b   1.000
_cell.length_c   1.000
_cell.angle_alpha   90.00
_cell.angle_beta   90.00
_cell.angle_gamma   90.00
#
_symmetry.space_group_name_H-M   'P 1'
#
loop_
_entity.id
_entity.type
_entity.pdbx_description
1 polymer ?
#
loop_
_entity_poly.entity_id
_entity_poly.type
_entity_poly.pdbx_seq_one_letter_code
_entity_poly.pdbx_strand_id
1 'polypeptide(L)'
;RMEFFELDKREQIRDRFVADLRRDFAGKGLTFSIGGQISFDVFPNGWDKRYCLGIVAQDNFEKIYFFGDKTMPGGNDYEIYTDPRTVGHSVSSPEQTREMCEALFFK
;
A
#
# COMPACT_ATOMS: atom_id res chain seq x y z
N ARG A 1 12.49 9.85 -15.06
CA ARG A 1 11.41 9.21 -14.27
C ARG A 1 10.56 8.27 -15.13
N MET A 2 9.87 8.76 -16.16
CA MET A 2 9.02 7.90 -17.01
C MET A 2 9.80 6.86 -17.81
N GLU A 3 10.96 7.23 -18.35
CA GLU A 3 11.83 6.28 -19.07
C GLU A 3 12.22 5.07 -18.22
N PHE A 4 12.64 5.31 -16.97
CA PHE A 4 12.93 4.22 -16.04
C PHE A 4 11.66 3.41 -15.72
N PHE A 5 10.51 4.06 -15.52
CA PHE A 5 9.27 3.34 -15.24
C PHE A 5 8.86 2.38 -16.37
N GLU A 6 8.99 2.82 -17.63
CA GLU A 6 8.70 1.96 -18.78
C GLU A 6 9.77 0.87 -18.99
N LEU A 7 11.04 1.19 -18.72
CA LEU A 7 12.11 0.19 -18.68
C LEU A 7 11.86 -0.87 -17.61
N ASP A 8 11.54 -0.44 -16.38
CA ASP A 8 11.30 -1.32 -15.24
C ASP A 8 10.07 -2.19 -15.42
N LYS A 9 9.00 -1.69 -16.06
CA LYS A 9 7.86 -2.53 -16.47
C LYS A 9 8.26 -3.66 -17.40
N ARG A 10 9.15 -3.39 -18.36
CA ARG A 10 9.61 -4.39 -19.34
C ARG A 10 10.61 -5.35 -18.74
N GLU A 11 11.56 -4.83 -17.96
CA GLU A 11 12.71 -5.57 -17.47
C GLU A 11 12.52 -6.09 -16.03
N GLN A 12 11.47 -5.70 -15.31
CA GLN A 12 11.20 -6.10 -13.92
C GLN A 12 12.43 -5.92 -13.00
N ILE A 13 13.09 -4.76 -13.09
CA ILE A 13 14.37 -4.51 -12.39
C ILE A 13 14.12 -4.48 -10.89
N ARG A 14 13.14 -3.70 -10.43
CA ARG A 14 12.80 -3.57 -9.00
C ARG A 14 12.25 -4.89 -8.44
N ASP A 15 11.41 -5.61 -9.17
CA ASP A 15 10.88 -6.91 -8.72
C ASP A 15 12.00 -7.93 -8.50
N ARG A 16 12.93 -8.07 -9.45
CA ARG A 16 14.08 -8.98 -9.31
C ARG A 16 14.95 -8.58 -8.13
N PHE A 17 15.25 -7.29 -8.00
CA PHE A 17 16.07 -6.79 -6.90
C PHE A 17 15.39 -7.02 -5.54
N VAL A 18 14.09 -6.75 -5.42
CA VAL A 18 13.32 -7.01 -4.19
C VAL A 18 13.26 -8.52 -3.88
N ALA A 19 13.14 -9.39 -4.89
CA ALA A 19 13.17 -10.83 -4.68
C ALA A 19 14.51 -11.32 -4.13
N ASP A 20 15.63 -10.80 -4.66
CA ASP A 20 16.97 -11.10 -4.13
C ASP A 20 17.12 -10.62 -2.68
N LEU A 21 16.69 -9.40 -2.37
CA LEU A 21 16.73 -8.87 -1.01
C LEU A 21 15.88 -9.68 -0.03
N ARG A 22 14.69 -10.12 -0.44
CA ARG A 22 13.82 -10.99 0.39
C ARG A 22 14.50 -12.32 0.71
N ARG A 23 15.23 -12.90 -0.25
CA ARG A 23 16.00 -14.14 -0.03
C ARG A 23 17.16 -13.89 0.93
N ASP A 24 17.96 -12.85 0.68
CA ASP A 24 19.21 -12.61 1.42
C ASP A 24 18.96 -12.10 2.86
N PHE A 25 17.80 -11.48 3.10
CA PHE A 25 17.36 -10.98 4.40
C PHE A 25 16.22 -11.81 5.02
N ALA A 26 15.98 -13.02 4.52
CA ALA A 26 14.99 -13.92 5.09
C ALA A 26 15.20 -14.10 6.61
N GLY A 27 14.12 -13.95 7.39
CA GLY A 27 14.15 -14.07 8.85
C GLY A 27 14.73 -12.87 9.61
N LYS A 28 15.18 -11.80 8.93
CA LYS A 28 15.77 -10.61 9.58
C LYS A 28 14.76 -9.51 9.92
N GLY A 29 13.46 -9.78 9.74
CA GLY A 29 12.39 -8.85 10.13
C GLY A 29 12.27 -7.62 9.24
N LEU A 30 12.62 -7.72 7.95
CA LEU A 30 12.49 -6.64 6.96
C LEU A 30 11.40 -6.95 5.92
N THR A 31 10.61 -5.94 5.60
CA THR A 31 9.65 -5.90 4.49
C THR A 31 10.18 -5.02 3.37
N PHE A 32 9.91 -5.42 2.14
CA PHE A 32 10.27 -4.70 0.91
C PHE A 32 9.00 -4.47 0.09
N SER A 33 8.67 -3.21 -0.20
CA SER A 33 7.45 -2.82 -0.91
C SER A 33 7.78 -1.98 -2.13
N ILE A 34 7.34 -2.41 -3.32
CA ILE A 34 7.51 -1.64 -4.54
C ILE A 34 6.46 -0.53 -4.55
N GLY A 35 6.92 0.72 -4.53
CA GLY A 35 6.08 1.91 -4.43
C GLY A 35 6.44 2.93 -5.50
N GLY A 36 5.42 3.58 -6.06
CA GLY A 36 5.63 4.58 -7.11
C GLY A 36 6.32 4.03 -8.36
N GLN A 37 7.01 4.92 -9.08
CA GLN A 37 7.48 4.63 -10.43
C GLN A 37 8.96 4.24 -10.54
N ILE A 38 9.77 4.56 -9.52
CA ILE A 38 11.24 4.49 -9.64
C ILE A 38 11.94 3.94 -8.40
N SER A 39 11.21 3.64 -7.32
CA SER A 39 11.78 3.23 -6.04
C SER A 39 11.01 2.05 -5.45
N PHE A 40 11.53 1.57 -4.32
CA PHE A 40 10.85 0.66 -3.40
C PHE A 40 11.31 1.03 -1.98
N ASP A 41 10.49 0.70 -1.00
CA ASP A 41 10.76 0.98 0.40
C ASP A 41 11.23 -0.28 1.12
N VAL A 42 12.11 -0.09 2.12
CA VAL A 42 12.61 -1.13 3.02
C VAL A 42 12.36 -0.69 4.45
N PHE A 43 11.66 -1.51 5.22
CA PHE A 43 11.24 -1.16 6.58
C PHE A 43 11.09 -2.40 7.47
N PRO A 44 11.09 -2.27 8.80
CA PRO A 44 10.80 -3.38 9.70
C PRO A 44 9.43 -4.00 9.44
N ASN A 45 9.28 -5.31 9.67
CA ASN A 45 7.99 -5.97 9.55
C ASN A 45 6.91 -5.26 10.38
N GLY A 46 5.74 -5.05 9.77
CA GLY A 46 4.60 -4.35 10.41
C GLY A 46 4.64 -2.83 10.36
N TRP A 47 5.68 -2.23 9.77
CA TRP A 47 5.76 -0.78 9.50
C TRP A 47 5.15 -0.39 8.14
N ASP A 48 4.32 -1.26 7.56
CA ASP A 48 3.46 -0.88 6.44
C ASP A 48 2.37 0.11 6.90
N LYS A 49 1.46 0.50 5.99
CA LYS A 49 0.45 1.52 6.29
C LYS A 49 -0.43 1.17 7.50
N ARG A 50 -0.56 -0.10 7.91
CA ARG A 50 -1.26 -0.47 9.17
C ARG A 50 -0.64 0.13 10.42
N TYR A 51 0.61 0.58 10.38
CA TYR A 51 1.27 1.21 11.51
C TYR A 51 0.44 2.37 12.09
N CYS A 52 -0.20 3.18 11.24
CA CYS A 52 -1.04 4.28 11.70
C CYS A 52 -2.31 3.82 12.42
N LEU A 53 -2.81 2.61 12.14
CA LEU A 53 -4.01 2.06 12.77
C LEU A 53 -3.82 1.83 14.28
N GLY A 54 -2.60 1.62 14.76
CA GLY A 54 -2.31 1.55 16.19
C GLY A 54 -2.46 2.90 16.91
N ILE A 55 -2.28 4.00 16.17
CA ILE A 55 -2.39 5.37 16.68
C ILE A 55 -3.87 5.78 16.69
N VAL A 56 -4.57 5.66 15.55
CA VAL A 56 -5.98 6.08 15.43
C VAL A 56 -6.95 5.19 16.21
N ALA A 57 -6.53 3.98 16.61
CA ALA A 57 -7.33 3.13 17.50
C ALA A 57 -7.62 3.78 18.86
N GLN A 58 -6.80 4.76 19.28
CA GLN A 58 -7.00 5.49 20.54
C GLN A 58 -8.15 6.51 20.46
N ASP A 59 -8.58 6.87 19.26
CA ASP A 59 -9.59 7.91 19.02
C ASP A 59 -11.03 7.37 19.02
N ASN A 60 -11.23 6.06 19.26
CA ASN A 60 -12.54 5.40 19.38
C ASN A 60 -13.50 5.63 18.19
N PHE A 61 -12.99 5.63 16.96
CA PHE A 61 -13.83 5.66 15.76
C PHE A 61 -14.72 4.42 15.65
N GLU A 62 -16.01 4.60 15.34
CA GLU A 62 -16.92 3.49 15.05
C GLU A 62 -16.50 2.73 13.78
N LYS A 63 -16.05 3.47 12.76
CA LYS A 63 -15.58 2.94 11.47
C LYS A 63 -14.39 3.73 10.98
N ILE A 64 -13.38 3.03 10.46
CA ILE A 64 -12.23 3.63 9.76
C ILE A 64 -12.37 3.28 8.29
N TYR A 65 -12.66 4.26 7.44
CA TYR A 65 -12.71 4.05 5.99
C TYR A 65 -11.34 4.29 5.38
N PHE A 66 -10.82 3.32 4.63
CA PHE A 66 -9.56 3.45 3.92
C PHE A 66 -9.80 3.44 2.41
N PHE A 67 -9.20 4.38 1.69
CA PHE A 67 -9.25 4.47 0.23
C PHE A 67 -7.84 4.36 -0.32
N GLY A 68 -7.60 3.46 -1.28
CA GLY A 68 -6.27 3.25 -1.87
C GLY A 68 -6.33 2.68 -3.29
N ASP A 69 -5.25 2.90 -4.06
CA ASP A 69 -5.16 2.48 -5.47
C ASP A 69 -4.25 1.27 -5.69
N LYS A 70 -3.43 0.90 -4.70
CA LYS A 70 -2.52 -0.25 -4.73
C LYS A 70 -2.92 -1.31 -3.71
N THR A 71 -4.17 -1.74 -3.79
CA THR A 71 -4.86 -2.62 -2.83
C THR A 71 -4.79 -4.12 -3.17
N MET A 72 -4.06 -4.51 -4.22
CA MET A 72 -3.81 -5.91 -4.59
C MET A 72 -2.51 -6.42 -3.93
N PRO A 73 -2.35 -7.75 -3.73
CA PRO A 73 -1.11 -8.29 -3.14
C PRO A 73 0.16 -7.76 -3.80
N GLY A 74 1.08 -7.23 -2.98
CA GLY A 74 2.32 -6.58 -3.43
C GLY A 74 2.20 -5.07 -3.66
N GLY A 75 0.99 -4.51 -3.66
CA GLY A 75 0.77 -3.07 -3.62
C GLY A 75 0.92 -2.51 -2.21
N ASN A 76 1.38 -1.27 -2.09
CA ASN A 76 1.70 -0.66 -0.80
C ASN A 76 0.46 -0.27 0.05
N ASP A 77 -0.76 -0.42 -0.47
CA ASP A 77 -2.01 -0.23 0.28
C ASP A 77 -2.62 -1.56 0.73
N TYR A 78 -2.13 -2.70 0.24
CA TYR A 78 -2.74 -4.01 0.44
C TYR A 78 -2.97 -4.33 1.92
N GLU A 79 -1.95 -4.14 2.75
CA GLU A 79 -1.99 -4.52 4.15
C GLU A 79 -3.01 -3.69 4.94
N ILE A 80 -3.09 -2.37 4.72
CA ILE A 80 -4.07 -1.51 5.40
C ILE A 80 -5.48 -1.72 4.84
N TYR A 81 -5.61 -1.93 3.52
CA TYR A 81 -6.89 -2.18 2.85
C TYR A 81 -7.54 -3.49 3.32
N THR A 82 -6.74 -4.52 3.61
CA THR A 82 -7.22 -5.82 4.10
C THR A 82 -7.26 -5.93 5.62
N ASP A 83 -6.81 -4.90 6.36
CA ASP A 83 -6.83 -4.91 7.81
C ASP A 83 -8.28 -4.87 8.32
N PRO A 84 -8.68 -5.78 9.23
CA PRO A 84 -10.07 -5.87 9.72
C PRO A 84 -10.53 -4.62 10.48
N ARG A 85 -9.62 -3.73 10.90
CA ARG A 85 -9.97 -2.45 11.51
C ARG A 85 -10.48 -1.42 10.50
N THR A 86 -10.36 -1.70 9.20
CA THR A 86 -10.75 -0.77 8.13
C THR A 86 -11.93 -1.30 7.30
N VAL A 87 -12.71 -0.38 6.76
CA VAL A 87 -13.60 -0.60 5.63
C VAL A 87 -12.84 -0.14 4.38
N GLY A 88 -12.23 -1.10 3.68
CA GLY A 88 -11.37 -0.83 2.54
C GLY A 88 -12.14 -0.54 1.26
N HIS A 89 -11.74 0.51 0.55
CA HIS A 89 -12.24 0.93 -0.75
C HIS A 89 -11.10 1.03 -1.76
N SER A 90 -11.13 0.18 -2.79
CA SER A 90 -10.18 0.27 -3.88
C SER A 90 -10.63 1.33 -4.87
N VAL A 91 -9.73 2.24 -5.25
CA VAL A 91 -9.97 3.32 -6.21
C VAL A 91 -8.93 3.33 -7.31
N SER A 92 -9.24 3.89 -8.48
CA SER A 92 -8.30 4.05 -9.60
C SER A 92 -7.95 5.51 -9.89
N SER A 93 -8.69 6.46 -9.30
CA SER A 93 -8.43 7.89 -9.49
C SER A 93 -8.96 8.74 -8.33
N PRO A 94 -8.51 10.00 -8.22
CA PRO A 94 -9.08 10.97 -7.29
C PRO A 94 -10.58 11.18 -7.49
N GLU A 95 -11.06 11.18 -8.74
CA GLU A 95 -12.48 11.36 -9.08
C GLU A 95 -13.32 10.21 -8.53
N GLN A 96 -12.88 8.96 -8.70
CA GLN A 96 -13.58 7.81 -8.14
C GLN A 96 -13.61 7.87 -6.61
N THR A 97 -12.52 8.33 -5.98
CA THR A 97 -12.48 8.53 -4.52
C THR A 97 -13.56 9.53 -4.09
N ARG A 98 -13.70 10.65 -4.81
CA ARG A 98 -14.74 11.65 -4.55
C ARG A 98 -16.14 11.06 -4.70
N GLU A 99 -16.42 10.37 -5.81
CA GLU A 99 -17.73 9.75 -6.06
C GLU A 99 -18.12 8.77 -4.95
N MET A 100 -17.17 7.96 -4.48
CA MET A 100 -17.41 7.03 -3.36
C MET A 100 -17.67 7.76 -2.05
N CYS A 101 -16.92 8.83 -1.74
CA CYS A 101 -17.18 9.65 -0.57
C CYS A 101 -18.55 10.33 -0.62
N GLU A 102 -18.94 10.89 -1.77
CA GLU A 102 -20.28 11.48 -1.99
C GLU A 102 -21.38 10.44 -1.73
N ALA A 103 -21.24 9.23 -2.28
CA ALA A 103 -22.21 8.15 -2.09
C ALA A 103 -22.30 7.62 -0.65
N LEU A 104 -21.21 7.66 0.12
CA LEU A 104 -21.15 7.14 1.48
C LEU A 104 -21.63 8.15 2.53
N PHE A 105 -21.30 9.44 2.36
CA PHE A 105 -21.39 10.42 3.45
C PHE A 105 -22.34 11.58 3.20
N PHE A 106 -22.81 11.79 1.95
CA PHE A 106 -23.60 12.96 1.57
C PHE A 106 -24.97 12.60 0.98
N LYS A 107 -25.57 11.51 1.48
CA LYS A 107 -26.97 11.18 1.21
C LYS A 107 -27.93 12.04 2.02
#